data_AF-A0A2H2ZXC9-F1
#
_entry.id   AF-A0A2H2ZXC9-F1
#
_cell.length_a   1.000
_cell.length_b   1.000
_cell.length_c   1.000
_cell.angle_alpha   90.00
_cell.angle_beta   90.00
_cell.angle_gamma   90.00
#
_symmetry.space_group_name_H-M   'P 1'
#
loop_
_entity.id
_entity.type
_entity.pdbx_description
1 polymer ?
#
loop_
_entity_poly.entity_id
_entity_poly.type
_entity_poly.pdbx_seq_one_letter_code
_entity_poly.pdbx_strand_id
1 'polypeptide(L)'
;METSLEGYQLTAAAWMVKRELARARPYGGLLADAMGMGKTVMSLACIVGNQADAEHRQEYCNATLVVVPNKTFAQQWEGEARKHCKAPVGDKVFIYDPTYDGLIEKCKESFIVIATYKELLSQYPSKKTLQELQERFDSDDVSYQRQLNAIVGPLFKIKWYRIMLDEAHAIKNVESRTAQACCALWGKYRWALSGTPLANTSDGM
;
A
#
# COMPACT_ATOMS: atom_id res chain seq x y z
N MET A 1 3.28 -17.36 -10.12
CA MET A 1 1.88 -17.26 -10.56
C MET A 1 1.38 -18.66 -10.90
N GLU A 2 0.13 -18.96 -10.60
CA GLU A 2 -0.54 -20.22 -10.94
C GLU A 2 -1.42 -20.08 -12.18
N THR A 3 -2.00 -18.90 -12.38
CA THR A 3 -2.82 -18.58 -13.56
C THR A 3 -1.99 -17.93 -14.66
N SER A 4 -2.30 -18.28 -15.91
CA SER A 4 -1.73 -17.61 -17.09
C SER A 4 -2.24 -16.18 -17.18
N LEU A 5 -1.35 -15.24 -17.52
CA LEU A 5 -1.71 -13.85 -17.77
C LEU A 5 -2.03 -13.65 -19.25
N GLU A 6 -3.01 -12.80 -19.53
CA GLU A 6 -3.21 -12.29 -20.88
C GLU A 6 -2.00 -11.45 -21.33
N GLY A 7 -1.78 -11.34 -22.64
CA GLY A 7 -0.60 -10.62 -23.17
C GLY A 7 -0.48 -9.18 -22.68
N TYR A 8 -1.60 -8.47 -22.55
CA TYR A 8 -1.63 -7.10 -22.02
C TYR A 8 -1.38 -7.06 -20.50
N GLN A 9 -1.87 -8.06 -19.75
CA GLN A 9 -1.60 -8.18 -18.31
C GLN A 9 -0.13 -8.48 -18.02
N LEU A 10 0.48 -9.35 -18.82
CA LEU A 10 1.91 -9.64 -18.74
C LEU A 10 2.75 -8.40 -19.02
N THR A 11 2.38 -7.63 -20.05
CA THR A 11 3.07 -6.38 -20.41
C THR A 11 2.99 -5.36 -19.28
N ALA A 12 1.80 -5.17 -18.70
CA ALA A 12 1.58 -4.27 -17.57
C ALA A 12 2.39 -4.71 -16.32
N ALA A 13 2.33 -5.99 -15.96
CA ALA A 13 3.09 -6.52 -14.82
C ALA A 13 4.61 -6.39 -15.02
N ALA A 14 5.11 -6.69 -16.23
CA ALA A 14 6.52 -6.51 -16.55
C ALA A 14 6.95 -5.04 -16.48
N TRP A 15 6.09 -4.12 -16.93
CA TRP A 15 6.32 -2.69 -16.77
C TRP A 15 6.38 -2.29 -15.29
N MET A 16 5.48 -2.81 -14.44
CA MET A 16 5.52 -2.53 -13.00
C MET A 16 6.85 -2.98 -12.37
N VAL A 17 7.29 -4.22 -12.65
CA VAL A 17 8.58 -4.73 -12.15
C VAL A 17 9.75 -3.87 -12.66
N LYS A 18 9.76 -3.51 -13.95
CA LYS A 18 10.79 -2.64 -14.53
C LYS A 18 10.83 -1.25 -13.87
N ARG A 19 9.66 -0.71 -13.46
CA ARG A 19 9.56 0.57 -12.76
C ARG A 19 10.08 0.50 -11.32
N GLU A 20 9.90 -0.63 -10.64
CA GLU A 20 10.48 -0.86 -9.31
C GLU A 20 12.00 -0.99 -9.36
N LEU A 21 12.52 -1.67 -10.37
CA LEU A 21 13.96 -1.92 -10.57
C LEU A 21 14.67 -0.82 -11.39
N ALA A 22 14.00 0.29 -11.66
CA ALA A 22 14.58 1.39 -12.42
C ALA A 22 15.78 2.01 -11.68
N ARG A 23 16.75 2.55 -12.43
CA ARG A 23 17.94 3.22 -11.83
C ARG A 23 17.60 4.53 -11.12
N ALA A 24 16.49 5.17 -11.48
CA ALA A 24 16.09 6.46 -10.98
C ALA A 24 14.67 6.42 -10.43
N ARG A 25 14.45 7.22 -9.38
CA ARG A 25 13.14 7.45 -8.77
C ARG A 25 12.17 8.13 -9.76
N PRO A 26 10.84 8.01 -9.54
CA PRO A 26 10.19 7.26 -8.45
C PRO A 26 10.20 5.76 -8.70
N TYR A 27 10.22 4.95 -7.63
CA TYR A 27 10.12 3.50 -7.72
C TYR A 27 8.66 3.06 -7.52
N GLY A 28 8.05 2.64 -8.62
CA GLY A 28 6.61 2.41 -8.73
C GLY A 28 5.93 3.39 -9.69
N GLY A 29 4.63 3.62 -9.51
CA GLY A 29 3.82 4.46 -10.42
C GLY A 29 2.32 4.35 -10.24
N LEU A 30 1.59 4.72 -11.28
CA LEU A 30 0.13 4.67 -11.36
C LEU A 30 -0.28 3.64 -12.41
N LEU A 31 -1.04 2.62 -11.99
CA LEU A 31 -1.70 1.69 -12.91
C LEU A 31 -3.15 2.16 -13.13
N ALA A 32 -3.36 2.79 -14.28
CA ALA A 32 -4.60 3.51 -14.62
C ALA A 32 -5.55 2.74 -15.55
N ASP A 33 -5.38 1.42 -15.65
CA ASP A 33 -6.16 0.59 -16.57
C ASP A 33 -7.65 0.56 -16.19
N ALA A 34 -8.52 0.42 -17.20
CA ALA A 34 -9.97 0.39 -17.01
C ALA A 34 -10.40 -0.72 -16.02
N MET A 35 -11.57 -0.54 -15.41
CA MET A 35 -12.18 -1.58 -14.58
C MET A 35 -12.41 -2.84 -15.41
N GLY A 36 -12.15 -4.01 -14.83
CA GLY A 36 -12.26 -5.30 -15.53
C GLY A 36 -11.00 -5.76 -16.29
N MET A 37 -9.96 -4.91 -16.44
CA MET A 37 -8.70 -5.33 -17.10
C MET A 37 -7.82 -6.25 -16.24
N GLY A 38 -8.18 -6.52 -14.98
CA GLY A 38 -7.42 -7.43 -14.11
C GLY A 38 -6.25 -6.79 -13.37
N LYS A 39 -6.38 -5.52 -12.97
CA LYS A 39 -5.36 -4.79 -12.18
C LYS A 39 -4.89 -5.55 -10.93
N THR A 40 -5.80 -6.25 -10.25
CA THR A 40 -5.47 -7.11 -9.10
C THR A 40 -4.50 -8.21 -9.50
N VAL A 41 -4.79 -8.95 -10.57
CA VAL A 41 -3.93 -10.04 -11.07
C VAL A 41 -2.58 -9.50 -11.58
N MET A 42 -2.56 -8.35 -12.26
CA MET A 42 -1.31 -7.67 -12.64
C MET A 42 -0.47 -7.29 -11.42
N SER A 43 -1.13 -6.79 -10.37
CA SER A 43 -0.47 -6.41 -9.12
C SER A 43 0.11 -7.63 -8.39
N LEU A 44 -0.63 -8.74 -8.35
CA LEU A 44 -0.14 -10.02 -7.82
C LEU A 44 1.06 -10.54 -8.62
N ALA A 45 1.04 -10.43 -9.95
CA ALA A 45 2.17 -10.78 -10.80
C ALA A 45 3.41 -9.91 -10.51
N CYS A 46 3.22 -8.61 -10.26
CA CYS A 46 4.29 -7.72 -9.82
C CYS A 46 4.84 -8.14 -8.43
N ILE A 47 3.96 -8.45 -7.47
CA ILE A 47 4.35 -8.92 -6.13
C ILE A 47 5.20 -10.19 -6.22
N VAL A 48 4.79 -11.15 -7.04
CA VAL A 48 5.52 -12.40 -7.24
C VAL A 48 6.83 -12.17 -7.99
N GLY A 49 6.83 -11.30 -9.00
CA GLY A 49 7.96 -11.03 -9.89
C GLY A 49 9.09 -10.21 -9.27
N ASN A 50 8.81 -9.47 -8.19
CA ASN A 50 9.81 -8.75 -7.42
C ASN A 50 9.53 -8.92 -5.93
N GLN A 51 10.16 -9.91 -5.30
CA GLN A 51 10.10 -10.16 -3.85
C GLN A 51 11.36 -9.60 -3.18
N ALA A 52 11.28 -9.28 -1.89
CA ALA A 52 12.42 -8.76 -1.14
C ALA A 52 13.50 -9.85 -1.01
N ASP A 53 14.71 -9.59 -1.50
CA ASP A 53 15.88 -10.44 -1.27
C ASP A 53 16.47 -10.25 0.14
N ALA A 54 17.60 -10.90 0.42
CA ALA A 54 18.25 -10.85 1.73
C ALA A 54 18.73 -9.44 2.13
N GLU A 55 19.16 -8.62 1.17
CA GLU A 55 19.62 -7.25 1.43
C GLU A 55 18.42 -6.36 1.77
N HIS A 56 17.36 -6.45 0.96
CA HIS A 56 16.12 -5.72 1.21
C HIS A 56 15.52 -6.03 2.59
N ARG A 57 15.58 -7.29 3.03
CA ARG A 57 15.04 -7.72 4.33
C ARG A 57 15.81 -7.20 5.54
N GLN A 58 16.97 -6.59 5.36
CA GLN A 58 17.68 -5.90 6.45
C GLN A 58 17.01 -4.56 6.79
N GLU A 59 16.38 -3.90 5.81
CA GLU A 59 15.77 -2.59 6.00
C GLU A 59 14.22 -2.64 5.98
N TYR A 60 13.63 -3.45 5.11
CA TYR A 60 12.19 -3.52 4.88
C TYR A 60 11.63 -4.87 5.33
N CYS A 61 10.37 -4.90 5.77
CA CYS A 61 9.65 -6.15 5.89
C CYS A 61 9.40 -6.74 4.50
N ASN A 62 9.25 -8.06 4.40
CA ASN A 62 9.03 -8.74 3.12
C ASN A 62 7.64 -8.44 2.50
N ALA A 63 6.70 -7.92 3.29
CA ALA A 63 5.30 -7.80 2.90
C ALA A 63 5.02 -6.63 1.95
N THR A 64 4.02 -6.85 1.09
CA THR A 64 3.30 -5.78 0.39
C THR A 64 2.07 -5.37 1.21
N LEU A 65 1.96 -4.09 1.56
CA LEU A 65 0.74 -3.52 2.12
C LEU A 65 -0.19 -3.10 0.99
N VAL A 66 -1.38 -3.69 0.92
CA VAL A 66 -2.46 -3.30 0.01
C VAL A 66 -3.51 -2.54 0.81
N VAL A 67 -3.79 -1.30 0.42
CA VAL A 67 -4.83 -0.48 1.04
C VAL A 67 -6.04 -0.44 0.13
N VAL A 68 -7.19 -0.89 0.64
CA VAL A 68 -8.43 -1.05 -0.13
C VAL A 68 -9.59 -0.22 0.44
N PRO A 69 -10.67 0.03 -0.31
CA PRO A 69 -11.82 0.81 0.17
C PRO A 69 -12.48 0.26 1.43
N ASN A 70 -12.76 -1.04 1.48
CA ASN A 70 -13.52 -1.68 2.54
C ASN A 70 -13.19 -3.18 2.66
N LYS A 71 -13.79 -3.85 3.65
CA LYS A 71 -13.54 -5.28 3.94
C LYS A 71 -13.95 -6.22 2.81
N THR A 72 -14.96 -5.89 2.02
CA THR A 72 -15.36 -6.69 0.86
C THR A 72 -14.25 -6.71 -0.20
N PHE A 73 -13.65 -5.56 -0.51
CA PHE A 73 -12.47 -5.51 -1.38
C PHE A 73 -11.29 -6.28 -0.78
N ALA A 74 -11.12 -6.25 0.55
CA ALA A 74 -10.05 -7.00 1.21
C ALA A 74 -10.22 -8.52 1.03
N GLN A 75 -11.44 -9.03 1.20
CA GLN A 75 -11.77 -10.44 0.97
C GLN A 75 -11.58 -10.84 -0.50
N GLN A 76 -11.97 -9.97 -1.44
CA GLN A 76 -11.76 -10.21 -2.86
C GLN A 76 -10.26 -10.30 -3.20
N TRP A 77 -9.45 -9.36 -2.70
CA TRP A 77 -8.00 -9.38 -2.86
C TRP A 77 -7.37 -10.63 -2.27
N GLU A 78 -7.80 -11.05 -1.08
CA GLU A 78 -7.33 -12.30 -0.46
C GLU A 78 -7.67 -13.52 -1.34
N GLY A 79 -8.92 -13.62 -1.81
CA GLY A 79 -9.36 -14.71 -2.67
C GLY A 79 -8.55 -14.79 -3.98
N GLU A 80 -8.34 -13.65 -4.64
CA GLU A 80 -7.52 -13.57 -5.85
C GLU A 80 -6.06 -13.93 -5.57
N ALA A 81 -5.48 -13.46 -4.46
CA ALA A 81 -4.12 -13.82 -4.06
C ALA A 81 -3.97 -15.34 -3.85
N ARG A 82 -4.89 -15.96 -3.11
CA ARG A 82 -4.91 -17.41 -2.85
C ARG A 82 -5.11 -18.23 -4.12
N LYS A 83 -5.92 -17.73 -5.05
CA LYS A 83 -6.23 -18.41 -6.33
C LYS A 83 -5.09 -18.30 -7.34
N HIS A 84 -4.41 -17.16 -7.40
CA HIS A 84 -3.47 -16.85 -8.48
C HIS A 84 -2.00 -16.97 -8.10
N CYS A 85 -1.67 -17.03 -6.80
CA CYS A 85 -0.31 -17.14 -6.31
C CYS A 85 -0.05 -18.48 -5.62
N LYS A 86 1.05 -19.14 -6.00
CA LYS A 86 1.54 -20.34 -5.30
C LYS A 86 2.09 -20.00 -3.91
N ALA A 87 2.22 -21.02 -3.08
CA ALA A 87 2.98 -20.95 -1.84
C ALA A 87 4.41 -20.42 -2.08
N PRO A 88 4.98 -19.61 -1.15
CA PRO A 88 4.36 -19.16 0.09
C PRO A 88 3.47 -17.92 -0.05
N VAL A 89 3.45 -17.26 -1.22
CA VAL A 89 2.78 -15.95 -1.39
C VAL A 89 1.28 -16.05 -1.18
N GLY A 90 0.62 -17.02 -1.83
CA GLY A 90 -0.83 -17.23 -1.71
C GLY A 90 -1.27 -17.68 -0.31
N ASP A 91 -0.41 -18.40 0.41
CA ASP A 91 -0.73 -18.92 1.74
C ASP A 91 -0.60 -17.86 2.84
N LYS A 92 0.31 -16.92 2.66
CA LYS A 92 0.70 -15.91 3.65
C LYS A 92 0.09 -14.54 3.36
N VAL A 93 -1.22 -14.55 3.15
CA VAL A 93 -2.05 -13.35 3.03
C VAL A 93 -2.74 -13.07 4.36
N PHE A 94 -2.69 -11.83 4.81
CA PHE A 94 -3.30 -11.40 6.07
C PHE A 94 -4.18 -10.17 5.85
N ILE A 95 -5.48 -10.32 6.10
CA ILE A 95 -6.38 -9.17 6.23
C ILE A 95 -6.13 -8.57 7.61
N TYR A 96 -5.72 -7.30 7.63
CA TYR A 96 -5.38 -6.59 8.85
C TYR A 96 -6.56 -6.61 9.84
N ASP A 97 -6.26 -7.01 11.07
CA ASP A 97 -7.19 -7.03 12.18
C ASP A 97 -6.53 -6.36 13.38
N PRO A 98 -7.00 -5.17 13.82
CA PRO A 98 -6.39 -4.45 14.94
C PRO A 98 -6.52 -5.19 16.28
N THR A 99 -7.35 -6.24 16.37
CA THR A 99 -7.52 -7.05 17.58
C THR A 99 -6.53 -8.22 17.66
N TYR A 100 -5.77 -8.48 16.59
CA TYR A 100 -4.80 -9.57 16.54
C TYR A 100 -3.59 -9.29 17.44
N ASP A 101 -3.27 -10.22 18.32
CA ASP A 101 -2.07 -10.14 19.17
C ASP A 101 -0.79 -10.42 18.38
N GLY A 102 0.30 -9.68 18.63
CA GLY A 102 1.52 -9.79 17.81
C GLY A 102 1.35 -9.30 16.36
N LEU A 103 0.56 -8.25 16.17
CA LEU A 103 0.19 -7.72 14.86
C LEU A 103 1.38 -7.36 13.97
N ILE A 104 2.46 -6.81 14.55
CA ILE A 104 3.65 -6.40 13.79
C ILE A 104 4.38 -7.63 13.24
N GLU A 105 4.54 -8.64 14.07
CA GLU A 105 5.16 -9.93 13.74
C GLU A 105 4.34 -10.60 12.64
N LYS A 106 3.01 -10.66 12.80
CA LYS A 106 2.11 -11.21 11.79
C LYS A 106 2.23 -10.50 10.44
N CYS A 107 2.32 -9.17 10.45
CA CYS A 107 2.53 -8.40 9.23
C CYS A 107 3.87 -8.73 8.57
N LYS A 108 4.94 -8.86 9.36
CA LYS A 108 6.30 -9.16 8.86
C LYS A 108 6.45 -10.58 8.31
N GLU A 109 5.71 -11.54 8.86
CA GLU A 109 5.70 -12.93 8.40
C GLU A 109 4.86 -13.15 7.14
N SER A 110 3.99 -12.19 6.82
CA SER A 110 3.11 -12.24 5.65
C SER A 110 3.84 -11.80 4.37
N PHE A 111 3.32 -12.23 3.21
CA PHE A 111 3.73 -11.70 1.91
C PHE A 111 2.82 -10.56 1.46
N ILE A 112 1.54 -10.61 1.84
CA ILE A 112 0.54 -9.60 1.52
C ILE A 112 -0.23 -9.28 2.80
N VAL A 113 -0.27 -8.00 3.16
CA VAL A 113 -1.12 -7.48 4.24
C VAL A 113 -2.15 -6.56 3.61
N ILE A 114 -3.44 -6.78 3.89
CA ILE A 114 -4.54 -6.02 3.28
C ILE A 114 -5.26 -5.24 4.37
N ALA A 115 -5.21 -3.91 4.30
CA ALA A 115 -5.88 -3.02 5.23
C ALA A 115 -6.87 -2.12 4.50
N THR A 116 -7.91 -1.65 5.19
CA THR A 116 -8.82 -0.64 4.62
C THR A 116 -8.30 0.77 4.86
N TYR A 117 -8.71 1.75 4.03
CA TYR A 117 -8.42 3.16 4.31
C TYR A 117 -8.92 3.61 5.70
N LYS A 118 -10.05 3.05 6.17
CA LYS A 118 -10.57 3.32 7.51
C LYS A 118 -9.63 2.83 8.61
N GLU A 119 -9.06 1.64 8.46
CA GLU A 119 -8.10 1.06 9.42
C GLU A 119 -6.74 1.74 9.38
N LEU A 120 -6.33 2.24 8.21
CA LEU A 120 -5.15 3.08 8.10
C LEU A 120 -5.37 4.40 8.86
N LEU A 121 -6.53 5.05 8.65
CA LEU A 121 -6.88 6.31 9.30
C LEU A 121 -7.07 6.19 10.81
N SER A 122 -7.54 5.05 11.32
CA SER A 122 -7.66 4.84 12.77
C SER A 122 -6.30 4.74 13.47
N GLN A 123 -5.24 4.48 12.71
CA GLN A 123 -3.86 4.40 13.19
C GLN A 123 -3.04 5.67 12.94
N TYR A 124 -3.61 6.65 12.26
CA TYR A 124 -2.97 7.93 12.01
C TYR A 124 -3.54 9.00 12.95
N PRO A 125 -2.77 9.98 13.43
CA PRO A 125 -3.28 11.02 14.32
C PRO A 125 -4.41 11.85 13.68
N SER A 126 -5.20 12.51 14.52
CA SER A 126 -6.25 13.44 14.07
C SER A 126 -5.64 14.71 13.46
N LYS A 127 -6.39 15.45 12.63
CA LYS A 127 -5.91 16.73 12.08
C LYS A 127 -5.50 17.71 13.19
N LYS A 128 -6.31 17.80 14.26
CA LYS A 128 -6.02 18.65 15.43
C LYS A 128 -4.69 18.27 16.08
N THR A 129 -4.48 16.97 16.34
CA THR A 129 -3.24 16.48 16.94
C THR A 129 -2.02 16.76 16.06
N LEU A 130 -2.14 16.63 14.74
CA LEU A 130 -1.05 16.95 13.81
C LEU A 130 -0.71 18.44 13.82
N GLN A 131 -1.71 19.31 13.86
CA GLN A 131 -1.52 20.76 13.97
C GLN A 131 -0.83 21.13 15.29
N GLU A 132 -1.32 20.60 16.42
CA GLU A 132 -0.70 20.83 17.74
C GLU A 132 0.76 20.36 17.79
N LEU A 133 1.09 19.23 17.17
CA LEU A 133 2.46 18.76 17.06
C LEU A 133 3.32 19.66 16.19
N GLN A 134 2.79 20.12 15.06
CA GLN A 134 3.51 20.98 14.14
C GLN A 134 3.79 22.35 14.76
N GLU A 135 2.81 22.95 15.44
CA GLU A 135 2.99 24.21 16.19
C GLU A 135 4.02 24.06 17.33
N ARG A 136 4.02 22.92 18.03
CA ARG A 136 4.93 22.67 19.15
C ARG A 136 6.38 22.46 18.71
N PHE A 137 6.61 21.93 17.52
CA PHE A 137 7.92 21.53 17.02
C PHE A 137 8.28 22.20 15.68
N ASP A 138 7.78 23.40 15.43
CA ASP A 138 7.82 24.13 14.14
C ASP A 138 9.21 24.17 13.47
N SER A 139 10.28 24.14 14.26
CA SER A 139 11.69 24.13 13.79
C SER A 139 12.51 22.92 14.25
N ASP A 140 11.89 21.94 14.90
CA ASP A 140 12.55 20.72 15.40
C ASP A 140 11.94 19.47 14.76
N ASP A 141 12.34 19.23 13.51
CA ASP A 141 11.92 18.06 12.73
C ASP A 141 12.23 16.73 13.44
N VAL A 142 13.33 16.66 14.19
CA VAL A 142 13.75 15.44 14.88
C VAL A 142 12.76 15.11 16.01
N SER A 143 12.44 16.09 16.84
CA SER A 143 11.45 15.92 17.91
C SER A 143 10.04 15.71 17.36
N TYR A 144 9.67 16.41 16.28
CA TYR A 144 8.40 16.20 15.58
C TYR A 144 8.24 14.74 15.13
N GLN A 145 9.23 14.20 14.40
CA GLN A 145 9.19 12.82 13.92
C GLN A 145 9.20 11.82 15.06
N ARG A 146 9.96 12.06 16.13
CA ARG A 146 9.97 11.21 17.32
C ARG A 146 8.58 11.15 17.97
N GLN A 147 7.94 12.30 18.14
CA GLN A 147 6.63 12.37 18.78
C GLN A 147 5.52 11.78 17.89
N LEU A 148 5.57 12.04 16.59
CA LEU A 148 4.66 11.44 15.63
C LEU A 148 4.77 9.90 15.65
N ASN A 149 6.00 9.37 15.60
CA ASN A 149 6.26 7.93 15.67
C ASN A 149 5.78 7.29 16.99
N ALA A 150 5.74 8.05 18.09
CA ALA A 150 5.25 7.55 19.37
C ALA A 150 3.72 7.33 19.37
N ILE A 151 2.97 8.13 18.59
CA ILE A 151 1.50 8.13 18.62
C ILE A 151 0.83 7.42 17.45
N VAL A 152 1.56 7.14 16.35
CA VAL A 152 1.03 6.37 15.22
C VAL A 152 0.87 4.89 15.58
N GLY A 153 -0.07 4.23 14.91
CA GLY A 153 -0.34 2.80 15.07
C GLY A 153 0.65 1.89 14.33
N PRO A 154 0.52 0.55 14.51
CA PRO A 154 1.43 -0.45 13.98
C PRO A 154 1.75 -0.35 12.48
N LEU A 155 0.77 -0.06 11.62
CA LEU A 155 0.98 0.03 10.17
C LEU A 155 2.04 1.08 9.77
N PHE A 156 2.19 2.14 10.56
CA PHE A 156 3.16 3.22 10.31
C PHE A 156 4.56 2.91 10.88
N LYS A 157 4.67 1.91 11.76
CA LYS A 157 5.93 1.47 12.37
C LYS A 157 6.65 0.40 11.56
N ILE A 158 6.03 -0.09 10.50
CA ILE A 158 6.56 -1.11 9.60
C ILE A 158 7.13 -0.41 8.35
N LYS A 159 8.38 -0.72 8.01
CA LYS A 159 8.98 -0.35 6.73
C LYS A 159 8.55 -1.36 5.67
N TRP A 160 7.55 -1.04 4.86
CA TRP A 160 7.00 -1.96 3.86
C TRP A 160 7.92 -2.13 2.65
N TYR A 161 8.03 -3.34 2.10
CA TYR A 161 8.72 -3.51 0.81
C TYR A 161 7.96 -2.82 -0.31
N ARG A 162 6.63 -2.95 -0.30
CA ARG A 162 5.76 -2.34 -1.28
C ARG A 162 4.47 -1.86 -0.64
N ILE A 163 3.95 -0.74 -1.12
CA ILE A 163 2.62 -0.23 -0.80
C ILE A 163 1.82 -0.13 -2.11
N MET A 164 0.62 -0.69 -2.12
CA MET A 164 -0.33 -0.61 -3.23
C MET A 164 -1.63 0.01 -2.72
N LEU A 165 -2.04 1.13 -3.29
CA LEU A 165 -3.29 1.80 -2.98
C LEU A 165 -4.30 1.42 -4.06
N ASP A 166 -5.27 0.58 -3.73
CA ASP A 166 -6.34 0.22 -4.65
C ASP A 166 -7.47 1.23 -4.59
N GLU A 167 -8.14 1.40 -5.73
CA GLU A 167 -9.13 2.46 -5.96
C GLU A 167 -8.62 3.83 -5.48
N ALA A 168 -7.39 4.18 -5.89
CA ALA A 168 -6.66 5.36 -5.43
C ALA A 168 -7.33 6.71 -5.74
N HIS A 169 -8.49 6.70 -6.42
CA HIS A 169 -9.33 7.89 -6.50
C HIS A 169 -9.76 8.39 -5.10
N ALA A 170 -9.73 7.52 -4.08
CA ALA A 170 -9.96 7.88 -2.67
C ALA A 170 -8.94 8.86 -2.08
N ILE A 171 -7.76 9.04 -2.69
CA ILE A 171 -6.68 9.91 -2.19
C ILE A 171 -6.38 11.11 -3.11
N LYS A 172 -7.30 11.46 -4.01
CA LYS A 172 -7.14 12.59 -4.96
C LYS A 172 -6.89 13.93 -4.28
N ASN A 173 -7.55 14.19 -3.15
CA ASN A 173 -7.33 15.40 -2.39
C ASN A 173 -6.11 15.24 -1.49
N VAL A 174 -4.99 15.89 -1.86
CA VAL A 174 -3.72 15.86 -1.13
C VAL A 174 -3.81 16.44 0.29
N GLU A 175 -4.77 17.34 0.55
CA GLU A 175 -5.03 17.93 1.87
C GLU A 175 -5.94 17.05 2.75
N SER A 176 -6.46 15.96 2.19
CA SER A 176 -7.23 15.00 2.95
C SER A 176 -6.34 14.28 3.94
N ARG A 177 -6.90 13.97 5.12
CA ARG A 177 -6.21 13.14 6.13
C ARG A 177 -5.85 11.76 5.57
N THR A 178 -6.64 11.24 4.63
CA THR A 178 -6.38 9.96 3.95
C THR A 178 -5.13 10.04 3.09
N ALA A 179 -4.98 11.08 2.27
CA ALA A 179 -3.78 11.27 1.46
C ALA A 179 -2.54 11.47 2.35
N GLN A 180 -2.64 12.30 3.40
CA GLN A 180 -1.57 12.49 4.38
C GLN A 180 -1.16 11.18 5.07
N ALA A 181 -2.13 10.39 5.52
CA ALA A 181 -1.87 9.06 6.10
C ALA A 181 -1.18 8.12 5.10
N CYS A 182 -1.62 8.08 3.84
CA CYS A 182 -0.96 7.26 2.82
C CYS A 182 0.47 7.70 2.55
N CYS A 183 0.73 9.01 2.52
CA CYS A 183 2.07 9.59 2.33
C CYS A 183 3.00 9.32 3.52
N ALA A 184 2.45 9.24 4.75
CA ALA A 184 3.21 8.98 5.96
C ALA A 184 3.67 7.52 6.11
N LEU A 185 3.15 6.58 5.32
CA LEU A 185 3.60 5.19 5.36
C LEU A 185 5.02 5.04 4.79
N TRP A 186 5.86 4.29 5.49
CA TRP A 186 7.20 3.93 5.03
C TRP A 186 7.16 2.78 4.02
N GLY A 187 7.54 3.02 2.76
CA GLY A 187 7.59 1.99 1.73
C GLY A 187 8.67 2.22 0.69
N LYS A 188 9.33 1.14 0.23
CA LYS A 188 10.34 1.20 -0.85
C LYS A 188 9.70 1.43 -2.22
N TYR A 189 8.70 0.62 -2.55
CA TYR A 189 7.94 0.73 -3.81
C TYR A 189 6.51 1.20 -3.55
N ARG A 190 6.00 2.12 -4.38
CA ARG A 190 4.66 2.69 -4.19
C ARG A 190 3.86 2.66 -5.49
N TRP A 191 2.69 2.05 -5.43
CA TRP A 191 1.74 1.95 -6.53
C TRP A 191 0.39 2.52 -6.15
N ALA A 192 -0.20 3.28 -7.06
CA ALA A 192 -1.61 3.63 -7.03
C ALA A 192 -2.31 2.88 -8.17
N LEU A 193 -3.44 2.24 -7.87
CA LEU A 193 -4.27 1.53 -8.84
C LEU A 193 -5.59 2.27 -8.94
N SER A 194 -6.01 2.67 -10.14
CA SER A 194 -7.27 3.39 -10.31
C SER A 194 -7.83 3.18 -11.70
N GLY A 195 -9.11 2.82 -11.83
CA GLY A 195 -9.80 2.86 -13.12
C GLY A 195 -10.15 4.27 -13.60
N THR A 196 -10.03 5.28 -12.71
CA THR A 196 -10.48 6.67 -12.94
C THR A 196 -9.50 7.67 -12.31
N PRO A 197 -8.25 7.75 -12.81
CA PRO A 197 -7.20 8.57 -12.17
C PRO A 197 -7.55 10.06 -12.16
N LEU A 198 -8.31 10.54 -13.15
CA LEU A 198 -8.78 11.90 -13.31
C LEU A 198 -10.32 11.83 -13.36
N ALA A 199 -11.00 11.98 -12.22
CA ALA A 199 -12.44 12.24 -12.27
C ALA A 199 -12.55 13.76 -12.18
N ASN A 200 -13.22 14.38 -13.15
CA ASN A 200 -13.41 15.82 -13.19
C ASN A 200 -14.13 16.27 -11.91
N THR A 201 -13.59 17.27 -11.22
CA THR A 201 -14.42 18.19 -10.45
C THR A 201 -15.23 18.97 -11.48
N SER A 202 -16.48 18.59 -11.69
CA SER A 202 -17.43 19.54 -12.26
C SER A 202 -17.65 20.63 -11.21
N ASP A 203 -16.81 21.66 -11.26
CA ASP A 203 -17.13 22.96 -10.68
C ASP A 203 -18.40 23.49 -11.36
N GLY A 204 -19.40 23.82 -10.56
CA GLY A 204 -20.44 24.79 -10.88
C GLY A 204 -21.62 24.29 -11.72
N MET A 205 -22.70 23.92 -11.02
CA MET A 205 -23.99 24.63 -11.14
C MET A 205 -24.62 24.74 -9.77
#